data_AF-A0A259STZ2-F1
#
_entry.id   AF-A0A259STZ2-F1
#
_cell.length_a   1.000
_cell.length_b   1.000
_cell.length_c   1.000
_cell.angle_alpha   90.00
_cell.angle_beta   90.00
_cell.angle_gamma   90.00
#
_symmetry.space_group_name_H-M   'P 1'
#
loop_
_entity.id
_entity.type
_entity.pdbx_description
1 polymer ?
#
loop_
_entity_poly.entity_id
_entity_poly.type
_entity_poly.pdbx_seq_one_letter_code
_entity_poly.pdbx_strand_id
1 'polypeptide(L)' 'MTRIWVVRHGQSMLNEAERMQGWSDAPLTALGREQATARGLDLAAAGIRFD' A
#
# COMPACT_ATOMS: atom_id res chain seq x y z
N MET A 1 4.23 6.88 25.10
CA MET A 1 4.28 7.57 23.80
C MET A 1 3.77 6.60 22.74
N THR A 2 2.61 6.88 22.13
CA THR A 2 2.03 6.00 21.12
C THR A 2 2.53 6.41 19.73
N ARG A 3 2.98 5.45 18.92
CA ARG A 3 3.38 5.69 17.53
C ARG A 3 2.35 5.08 16.59
N ILE A 4 1.94 5.83 15.58
CA ILE A 4 1.00 5.38 14.55
C ILE A 4 1.70 5.49 13.20
N TRP A 5 1.63 4.43 12.41
CA TRP A 5 2.16 4.39 11.05
C TRP A 5 1.01 4.24 10.06
N VAL A 6 0.99 5.04 9.01
CA VAL A 6 -0.06 5.02 7.98
C VAL A 6 0.59 4.81 6.62
N VAL A 7 0.05 3.86 5.85
CA VAL A 7 0.49 3.58 4.48
C VAL A 7 -0.76 3.54 3.59
N ARG A 8 -0.72 4.23 2.45
CA ARG A 8 -1.74 4.10 1.40
C ARG A 8 -1.45 2.84 0.59
N HIS A 9 -2.49 2.09 0.20
CA HIS A 9 -2.34 0.94 -0.69
C HIS A 9 -1.67 1.34 -2.02
N GLY A 10 -1.06 0.36 -2.71
CA GLY A 10 -0.46 0.57 -4.02
C GLY A 10 -1.50 0.78 -5.13
N GLN A 11 -1.04 0.96 -6.37
CA GLN A 11 -1.94 1.13 -7.52
C GLN A 11 -2.94 -0.03 -7.66
N SER A 12 -4.23 0.30 -7.81
CA SER A 12 -5.30 -0.65 -8.19
C SER A 12 -5.64 -0.55 -9.67
N MET A 13 -6.31 -1.58 -10.22
CA MET A 13 -6.76 -1.57 -11.63
C MET A 13 -7.62 -0.35 -11.97
N LEU A 14 -8.47 0.13 -11.05
CA LEU A 14 -9.31 1.30 -11.29
C LEU A 14 -8.53 2.60 -11.19
N ASN A 15 -7.51 2.70 -10.32
CA ASN A 15 -6.62 3.85 -10.31
C ASN A 15 -5.77 3.93 -11.58
N GLU A 16 -5.29 2.79 -12.09
CA GLU A 16 -4.59 2.72 -13.38
C GLU A 16 -5.50 3.17 -14.54
N ALA A 17 -6.77 2.76 -14.53
CA ALA A 17 -7.75 3.16 -15.52
C ALA A 17 -8.33 4.58 -15.32
N GLU A 18 -7.77 5.38 -14.40
CA GLU A 18 -8.26 6.72 -14.04
C GLU A 18 -9.75 6.77 -13.64
N ARG A 19 -10.22 5.72 -12.97
CA ARG A 19 -11.60 5.57 -12.49
C ARG A 19 -11.67 5.64 -10.97
N MET A 20 -12.78 6.20 -10.47
CA MET A 20 -13.09 6.16 -9.05
C MET A 20 -13.48 4.73 -8.62
N GLN A 21 -12.76 4.19 -7.65
CA GLN A 21 -13.02 2.86 -7.09
C GLN A 21 -14.24 2.84 -6.15
N GLY A 22 -14.40 3.87 -5.33
CA GLY A 22 -15.44 3.89 -4.30
C GLY A 22 -15.34 2.66 -3.39
N TRP A 23 -16.43 1.90 -3.28
CA TRP A 23 -16.53 0.70 -2.45
C TRP A 23 -16.29 -0.60 -3.24
N SER A 24 -15.76 -0.50 -4.47
CA SER A 24 -15.42 -1.66 -5.29
C SER A 24 -14.15 -2.35 -4.79
N ASP A 25 -14.15 -3.68 -4.81
CA ASP A 25 -12.99 -4.53 -4.47
C ASP A 25 -12.04 -4.70 -5.67
N ALA A 26 -11.54 -3.59 -6.22
CA ALA A 26 -10.60 -3.65 -7.34
C ALA A 26 -9.20 -4.11 -6.87
N PRO A 27 -8.62 -5.15 -7.50
CA PRO A 27 -7.34 -5.69 -7.06
C PRO A 27 -6.18 -4.74 -7.38
N LEU A 28 -5.07 -4.94 -6.65
CA LEU A 28 -3.79 -4.30 -6.97
C LEU A 28 -3.25 -4.78 -8.31
N THR A 29 -2.67 -3.86 -9.08
CA THR A 29 -1.87 -4.17 -10.27
C THR A 29 -0.55 -4.84 -9.86
N ALA A 30 0.22 -5.34 -10.82
CA ALA A 30 1.58 -5.83 -10.55
C ALA A 30 2.43 -4.73 -9.89
N LEU A 31 2.37 -3.50 -10.41
CA LEU A 31 3.03 -2.33 -9.81
C LEU A 31 2.55 -2.06 -8.39
N GLY A 32 1.24 -2.16 -8.12
CA GLY A 32 0.69 -1.98 -6.78
C GLY A 32 1.23 -2.98 -5.76
N ARG A 33 1.48 -4.23 -6.19
CA ARG A 33 2.09 -5.27 -5.34
C ARG A 33 3.57 -4.97 -5.07
N GLU A 34 4.32 -4.57 -6.10
CA GLU A 34 5.73 -4.16 -5.94
C GLU A 34 5.86 -2.96 -4.99
N GLN A 35 4.98 -1.98 -5.10
CA GLN A 35 4.92 -0.84 -4.17
C GLN A 35 4.68 -1.28 -2.72
N ALA A 36 3.76 -2.23 -2.51
CA ALA A 36 3.51 -2.77 -1.17
C ALA A 36 4.74 -3.51 -0.62
N THR A 37 5.43 -4.32 -1.44
CA THR A 37 6.67 -4.99 -1.05
C THR A 37 7.77 -3.98 -0.70
N ALA A 38 7.98 -2.95 -1.54
CA ALA A 38 8.98 -1.92 -1.28
C ALA A 38 8.73 -1.19 0.04
N ARG A 39 7.49 -0.79 0.32
CA ARG A 39 7.13 -0.18 1.61
C ARG A 39 7.37 -1.12 2.79
N GLY A 40 7.11 -2.42 2.64
CA GLY A 40 7.44 -3.41 3.68
C GLY A 40 8.94 -3.48 3.97
N LEU A 41 9.77 -3.45 2.93
CA LEU A 41 11.23 -3.44 3.06
C LEU A 41 11.73 -2.14 3.72
N ASP A 42 11.17 -0.98 3.36
CA ASP A 42 11.52 0.30 3.98
C ASP A 42 11.22 0.30 5.49
N LEU A 43 10.06 -0.21 5.89
CA LEU A 43 9.67 -0.32 7.29
C LEU A 43 10.61 -1.25 8.07
N ALA A 44 10.97 -2.38 7.46
CA ALA A 44 11.92 -3.33 8.05
C ALA A 44 13.32 -2.73 8.19
N ALA A 45 13.83 -2.04 7.17
CA ALA A 45 15.11 -1.35 7.20
C ALA A 45 15.15 -0.23 8.25
N ALA A 46 14.02 0.43 8.50
CA ALA A 46 13.86 1.43 9.56
C ALA A 46 13.71 0.81 10.97
N GLY A 47 13.73 -0.52 11.10
CA GLY A 47 13.58 -1.22 12.38
C GLY A 47 12.19 -1.07 13.01
N ILE A 48 11.16 -0.79 12.19
CA ILE A 48 9.80 -0.61 12.68
C ILE A 48 9.19 -1.98 12.96
N ARG A 49 8.65 -2.15 14.17
CA ARG A 49 7.99 -3.37 14.64
C ARG A 49 6.58 -3.01 15.09
N PHE A 50 5.65 -3.91 14.81
CA PHE A 50 4.27 -3.85 15.22
C PHE A 50 4.01 -4.98 16.21
N ASP A 51 3.23 -4.70 17.25
CA ASP A 51 2.74 -5.67 18.24
C ASP A 51 1.46 -6.37 17.76
#